data_AF-A0A9D1KUI4-F1
#
_entry.id   AF-A0A9D1KUI4-F1
#
_cell.length_a   1.000
_cell.length_b   1.000
_cell.length_c   1.000
_cell.angle_alpha   90.00
_cell.angle_beta   90.00
_cell.angle_gamma   90.00
#
_symmetry.space_group_name_H-M   'P 1'
#
loop_
_entity.id
_entity.type
_entity.pdbx_description
1 polymer ?
#
loop_
_entity_poly.entity_id
_entity_poly.type
_entity_poly.pdbx_seq_one_letter_code
_entity_poly.pdbx_strand_id
1 'polypeptide(L)'
;MYKGIDVSVWQGDIDFSKVKEHGIEAVYIRAGEGDNITDKYFESNYQKARSAGLKYGFYHYVTARSTVQAKEQANFFANLIHTKPQDMRAAMDFENLSGLSADEAVSIAKAYLETLQKRIGHTPVVYSNAYDASSVWKGHLTAYPLWVAEYGRSEPYSTGGWKSWAGFQYSDKGTVSGISGHVDLDDYKDEIFLTEGEKSSGRTIRHTYNAANDGCKESSGGYITYVVKRGDTLSAIARKYDTTVEDLVRINNIKDPDHIYVGQQLRIPKK
;
A
#
# COMPACT_ATOMS: atom_id res chain seq x y z
N MET A 1 5.38 -20.13 11.42
CA MET A 1 6.21 -19.27 10.55
C MET A 1 5.91 -19.68 9.14
N TYR A 2 5.63 -18.72 8.26
CA TYR A 2 5.18 -18.95 6.89
C TYR A 2 6.30 -18.61 5.94
N LYS A 3 6.55 -19.49 4.96
CA LYS A 3 7.55 -19.23 3.91
C LYS A 3 7.02 -18.19 2.93
N GLY A 4 7.80 -17.15 2.74
CA GLY A 4 7.42 -15.95 2.00
C GLY A 4 8.41 -15.56 0.92
N ILE A 5 7.94 -14.69 0.04
CA ILE A 5 8.73 -13.90 -0.90
C ILE A 5 8.13 -12.51 -1.00
N ASP A 6 8.89 -11.56 -1.54
CA ASP A 6 8.34 -10.33 -2.08
C ASP A 6 8.75 -10.12 -3.54
N VAL A 7 7.86 -9.51 -4.31
CA VAL A 7 7.99 -9.37 -5.76
C VAL A 7 7.54 -8.00 -6.25
N SER A 8 8.09 -7.60 -7.37
CA SER A 8 7.79 -6.35 -8.03
C SER A 8 7.90 -6.49 -9.54
N VAL A 9 8.02 -5.37 -10.23
CA VAL A 9 8.34 -5.28 -11.65
C VAL A 9 9.55 -6.10 -12.07
N TRP A 10 10.51 -6.31 -11.17
CA TRP A 10 11.82 -6.91 -11.48
C TRP A 10 11.74 -8.39 -11.83
N GLN A 11 10.77 -9.12 -11.28
CA GLN A 11 10.59 -10.54 -11.54
C GLN A 11 9.85 -10.83 -12.86
N GLY A 12 9.27 -9.81 -13.51
CA GLY A 12 8.55 -9.99 -14.76
C GLY A 12 7.26 -10.81 -14.59
N ASP A 13 7.00 -11.72 -15.55
CA ASP A 13 5.83 -12.60 -15.47
C ASP A 13 6.10 -13.79 -14.54
N ILE A 14 5.20 -14.02 -13.59
CA ILE A 14 5.32 -15.05 -12.56
C ILE A 14 4.22 -16.10 -12.73
N ASP A 15 4.59 -17.37 -12.56
CA ASP A 15 3.67 -18.50 -12.41
C ASP A 15 3.46 -18.82 -10.93
N PHE A 16 2.43 -18.21 -10.34
CA PHE A 16 2.15 -18.36 -8.90
C PHE A 16 1.66 -19.76 -8.51
N SER A 17 1.20 -20.58 -9.46
CA SER A 17 0.86 -21.98 -9.16
C SER A 17 2.13 -22.77 -8.85
N LYS A 18 3.18 -22.58 -9.65
CA LYS A 18 4.50 -23.16 -9.37
C LYS A 18 5.15 -22.60 -8.11
N VAL A 19 4.94 -21.31 -7.82
CA VAL A 19 5.41 -20.69 -6.56
C VAL A 19 4.76 -21.38 -5.36
N LYS A 20 3.45 -21.64 -5.42
CA LYS A 20 2.72 -22.37 -4.38
C LYS A 20 3.22 -23.82 -4.25
N GLU A 21 3.38 -24.53 -5.37
CA GLU A 21 3.91 -25.90 -5.39
C GLU A 21 5.35 -26.00 -4.88
N HIS A 22 6.15 -24.95 -5.05
CA HIS A 22 7.50 -24.85 -4.48
C HIS A 22 7.49 -24.76 -2.94
N GLY A 23 6.34 -24.46 -2.33
CA GLY A 23 6.19 -24.36 -0.88
C GLY A 23 6.14 -22.94 -0.34
N ILE A 24 6.05 -21.92 -1.20
CA ILE A 24 5.77 -20.55 -0.74
C ILE A 24 4.31 -20.46 -0.29
N GLU A 25 4.09 -19.79 0.84
CA GLU A 25 2.79 -19.67 1.49
C GLU A 25 2.23 -18.25 1.41
N ALA A 26 3.12 -17.25 1.42
CA ALA A 26 2.77 -15.83 1.46
C ALA A 26 3.60 -15.02 0.47
N VAL A 27 3.04 -13.92 -0.06
CA VAL A 27 3.76 -13.02 -0.96
C VAL A 27 3.43 -11.54 -0.69
N TYR A 28 4.46 -10.71 -0.55
CA TYR A 28 4.31 -9.26 -0.71
C TYR A 28 4.45 -8.86 -2.17
N ILE A 29 3.57 -7.99 -2.65
CA ILE A 29 3.57 -7.51 -4.03
C ILE A 29 3.72 -5.99 -4.02
N ARG A 30 4.69 -5.45 -4.77
CA ARG A 30 4.83 -4.00 -4.90
C ARG A 30 3.59 -3.44 -5.58
N ALA A 31 2.90 -2.53 -4.91
CA ALA A 31 1.77 -1.81 -5.50
C ALA A 31 2.22 -0.61 -6.31
N GLY A 32 3.19 0.14 -5.80
CA GLY A 32 3.65 1.37 -6.40
C GLY A 32 4.89 1.94 -5.74
N GLU A 33 5.32 3.04 -6.30
CA GLU A 33 6.51 3.79 -5.93
C GLU A 33 6.20 5.30 -5.98
N GLY A 34 6.61 6.03 -4.96
CA GLY A 34 6.36 7.47 -4.88
C GLY A 34 4.87 7.82 -4.85
N ASP A 35 4.45 8.82 -5.62
CA ASP A 35 3.07 9.31 -5.66
C ASP A 35 2.39 9.08 -7.02
N ASN A 36 3.11 8.49 -7.98
CA ASN A 36 2.68 8.47 -9.38
C ASN A 36 3.05 7.21 -10.17
N ILE A 37 3.81 6.27 -9.59
CA ILE A 37 4.16 5.00 -10.25
C ILE A 37 3.32 3.88 -9.65
N THR A 38 2.45 3.30 -10.46
CA THR A 38 1.89 1.96 -10.19
C THR A 38 2.85 0.92 -10.77
N ASP A 39 3.18 -0.11 -9.99
CA ASP A 39 3.99 -1.21 -10.51
C ASP A 39 3.26 -1.92 -11.66
N LYS A 40 3.92 -2.07 -12.82
CA LYS A 40 3.25 -2.58 -14.04
C LYS A 40 2.76 -4.02 -13.90
N TYR A 41 3.29 -4.80 -12.96
CA TYR A 41 2.82 -6.17 -12.69
C TYR A 41 1.91 -6.27 -11.48
N PHE A 42 1.59 -5.15 -10.80
CA PHE A 42 0.81 -5.16 -9.57
C PHE A 42 -0.52 -5.91 -9.71
N GLU A 43 -1.33 -5.53 -10.70
CA GLU A 43 -2.66 -6.12 -10.89
C GLU A 43 -2.56 -7.59 -11.31
N SER A 44 -1.65 -7.94 -12.23
CA SER A 44 -1.49 -9.32 -12.67
C SER A 44 -0.99 -10.22 -11.54
N ASN A 45 -0.01 -9.76 -10.76
CA ASN A 45 0.55 -10.52 -9.64
C ASN A 45 -0.51 -10.72 -8.55
N TYR A 46 -1.28 -9.68 -8.22
CA TYR A 46 -2.38 -9.78 -7.25
C TYR A 46 -3.40 -10.85 -7.68
N GLN A 47 -3.89 -10.81 -8.92
CA GLN A 47 -4.91 -11.75 -9.38
C GLN A 47 -4.37 -13.18 -9.45
N LYS A 48 -3.12 -13.37 -9.91
CA LYS A 48 -2.49 -14.68 -10.01
C LYS A 48 -2.17 -15.28 -8.62
N ALA A 49 -1.61 -14.50 -7.70
CA ALA A 49 -1.34 -14.95 -6.33
C ALA A 49 -2.63 -15.35 -5.60
N ARG A 50 -3.68 -14.52 -5.75
CA ARG A 50 -5.01 -14.83 -5.23
C ARG A 50 -5.58 -16.13 -5.81
N SER A 51 -5.47 -16.32 -7.13
CA SER A 51 -5.96 -17.52 -7.82
C SER A 51 -5.21 -18.78 -7.40
N ALA A 52 -3.91 -18.66 -7.08
CA ALA A 52 -3.09 -19.75 -6.57
C ALA A 52 -3.32 -20.08 -5.09
N GLY A 53 -4.15 -19.31 -4.37
CA GLY A 53 -4.42 -19.54 -2.95
C GLY A 53 -3.21 -19.25 -2.05
N LEU A 54 -2.37 -18.30 -2.44
CA LEU A 54 -1.35 -17.72 -1.57
C LEU A 54 -1.98 -16.71 -0.62
N LYS A 55 -1.40 -16.55 0.58
CA LYS A 55 -1.65 -15.36 1.39
C LYS A 55 -0.89 -14.20 0.74
N TYR A 56 -1.43 -12.99 0.77
CA TYR A 56 -0.74 -11.88 0.13
C TYR A 56 -0.95 -10.53 0.81
N GLY A 57 0.05 -9.68 0.64
CA GLY A 57 0.10 -8.30 1.08
C GLY A 57 0.64 -7.39 0.00
N PHE A 58 0.56 -6.09 0.26
CA PHE A 58 1.07 -5.07 -0.65
C PHE A 58 2.07 -4.19 0.06
N TYR A 59 3.12 -3.80 -0.67
CA TYR A 59 4.09 -2.82 -0.18
C TYR A 59 4.22 -1.63 -1.13
N HIS A 60 4.76 -0.55 -0.61
CA HIS A 60 4.92 0.70 -1.33
C HIS A 60 6.29 1.29 -1.07
N TYR A 61 7.05 1.52 -2.15
CA TYR A 61 8.37 2.13 -2.08
C TYR A 61 8.24 3.64 -1.94
N VAL A 62 8.60 4.15 -0.78
CA VAL A 62 8.47 5.55 -0.37
C VAL A 62 9.68 6.34 -0.82
N THR A 63 9.43 7.43 -1.55
CA THR A 63 10.47 8.36 -2.04
C THR A 63 10.39 9.73 -1.40
N ALA A 64 9.49 9.90 -0.42
CA ALA A 64 9.23 11.18 0.22
C ALA A 64 10.48 11.81 0.84
N ARG A 65 10.57 13.14 0.72
CA ARG A 65 11.59 14.00 1.34
C ARG A 65 10.99 15.04 2.29
N SER A 66 9.67 15.01 2.47
CA SER A 66 8.95 15.85 3.41
C SER A 66 7.72 15.13 3.96
N THR A 67 7.18 15.62 5.08
CA THR A 67 5.95 15.07 5.68
C THR A 67 4.71 15.33 4.82
N VAL A 68 4.75 16.31 3.90
CA VAL A 68 3.68 16.56 2.93
C VAL A 68 3.68 15.45 1.87
N GLN A 69 4.84 15.20 1.24
CA GLN A 69 5.00 14.10 0.28
C GLN A 69 4.68 12.74 0.91
N ALA A 70 5.09 12.52 2.17
CA ALA A 70 4.77 11.30 2.89
C ALA A 70 3.25 11.04 2.94
N LYS A 71 2.45 12.07 3.22
CA LYS A 71 0.99 11.98 3.27
C LYS A 71 0.40 11.73 1.87
N GLU A 72 0.93 12.38 0.84
CA GLU A 72 0.50 12.19 -0.55
C GLU A 72 0.75 10.74 -1.02
N GLN A 73 1.96 10.23 -0.78
CA GLN A 73 2.34 8.85 -1.12
C GLN A 73 1.54 7.81 -0.34
N ALA A 74 1.27 8.04 0.96
CA ALA A 74 0.40 7.17 1.75
C ALA A 74 -1.04 7.13 1.20
N ASN A 75 -1.56 8.27 0.74
CA ASN A 75 -2.87 8.35 0.11
C ASN A 75 -2.90 7.64 -1.26
N PHE A 76 -1.84 7.80 -2.06
CA PHE A 76 -1.67 7.11 -3.33
C PHE A 76 -1.67 5.59 -3.13
N PHE A 77 -0.83 5.09 -2.21
CA PHE A 77 -0.78 3.67 -1.90
C PHE A 77 -2.12 3.12 -1.41
N ALA A 78 -2.77 3.81 -0.46
CA ALA A 78 -4.09 3.43 0.01
C ALA A 78 -5.11 3.34 -1.14
N ASN A 79 -5.04 4.26 -2.12
CA ASN A 79 -5.90 4.22 -3.31
C ASN A 79 -5.57 3.05 -4.24
N LEU A 80 -4.33 2.59 -4.35
CA LEU A 80 -3.99 1.41 -5.15
C LEU A 80 -4.61 0.12 -4.60
N ILE A 81 -4.67 0.02 -3.26
CA ILE A 81 -5.04 -1.21 -2.58
C ILE A 81 -6.49 -1.24 -2.06
N HIS A 82 -7.19 -0.11 -1.98
CA HIS A 82 -8.49 -0.04 -1.29
C HIS A 82 -9.52 -1.08 -1.77
N THR A 83 -9.56 -1.40 -3.07
CA THR A 83 -10.50 -2.39 -3.65
C THR A 83 -10.02 -3.83 -3.59
N LYS A 84 -8.79 -4.08 -3.10
CA LYS A 84 -8.15 -5.39 -3.09
C LYS A 84 -8.19 -5.95 -1.68
N PRO A 85 -8.96 -7.03 -1.41
CA PRO A 85 -8.83 -7.78 -0.17
C PRO A 85 -7.40 -8.27 -0.03
N GLN A 86 -6.84 -8.25 1.17
CA GLN A 86 -5.48 -8.72 1.46
C GLN A 86 -5.46 -9.49 2.78
N ASP A 87 -4.49 -10.38 2.93
CA ASP A 87 -4.30 -11.17 4.14
C ASP A 87 -3.25 -10.57 5.08
N MET A 88 -2.31 -9.82 4.51
CA MET A 88 -1.16 -9.26 5.23
C MET A 88 -1.30 -7.74 5.38
N ARG A 89 -0.62 -7.18 6.38
CA ARG A 89 -0.58 -5.73 6.64
C ARG A 89 -0.01 -4.98 5.44
N ALA A 90 -0.45 -3.75 5.20
CA ALA A 90 0.16 -2.93 4.16
C ALA A 90 1.56 -2.49 4.61
N ALA A 91 2.59 -2.68 3.78
CA ALA A 91 3.97 -2.41 4.16
C ALA A 91 4.46 -1.05 3.62
N MET A 92 5.05 -0.25 4.51
CA MET A 92 5.85 0.90 4.13
C MET A 92 7.29 0.44 3.91
N ASP A 93 7.80 0.66 2.71
CA ASP A 93 9.19 0.42 2.34
C ASP A 93 9.86 1.79 2.15
N PHE A 94 10.64 2.23 3.14
CA PHE A 94 11.31 3.54 3.12
C PHE A 94 12.81 3.40 3.40
N GLU A 95 13.57 3.07 2.36
CA GLU A 95 14.97 2.66 2.49
C GLU A 95 15.97 3.66 1.94
N ASN A 96 15.57 4.49 0.97
CA ASN A 96 16.44 5.56 0.51
C ASN A 96 16.33 6.77 1.43
N LEU A 97 17.14 6.77 2.49
CA LEU A 97 17.23 7.86 3.48
C LEU A 97 18.34 8.88 3.16
N SER A 98 19.04 8.71 2.04
CA SER A 98 20.15 9.59 1.65
C SER A 98 19.71 11.06 1.61
N GLY A 99 20.47 11.91 2.31
CA GLY A 99 20.21 13.34 2.40
C GLY A 99 19.21 13.76 3.49
N LEU A 100 18.67 12.83 4.27
CA LEU A 100 17.84 13.11 5.44
C LEU A 100 18.64 12.92 6.73
N SER A 101 18.43 13.78 7.71
CA SER A 101 18.77 13.46 9.10
C SER A 101 17.86 12.36 9.64
N ALA A 102 18.27 11.71 10.73
CA ALA A 102 17.46 10.68 11.38
C ALA A 102 16.10 11.23 11.84
N ASP A 103 16.05 12.45 12.38
CA ASP A 103 14.81 13.08 12.84
C ASP A 103 13.86 13.41 11.68
N GLU A 104 14.39 13.85 10.54
CA GLU A 104 13.60 14.07 9.33
C GLU A 104 13.03 12.75 8.80
N ALA A 105 13.86 11.71 8.69
CA ALA A 105 13.44 10.38 8.25
C ALA A 105 12.33 9.83 9.16
N VAL A 106 12.49 9.93 10.48
CA VAL A 106 11.47 9.52 11.47
C VAL A 106 10.18 10.33 11.30
N SER A 107 10.28 11.64 11.09
CA SER A 107 9.11 12.51 10.90
C SER A 107 8.34 12.16 9.62
N ILE A 108 9.05 11.88 8.54
CA ILE A 108 8.49 11.45 7.25
C ILE A 108 7.81 10.08 7.40
N ALA A 109 8.49 9.11 7.99
CA ALA A 109 7.96 7.77 8.22
C ALA A 109 6.67 7.79 9.06
N LYS A 110 6.66 8.55 10.17
CA LYS A 110 5.45 8.71 11.00
C LYS A 110 4.30 9.34 10.22
N ALA A 111 4.55 10.42 9.49
CA ALA A 111 3.53 11.08 8.69
C ALA A 111 2.93 10.13 7.63
N TYR A 112 3.76 9.28 7.02
CA TYR A 112 3.31 8.25 6.08
C TYR A 112 2.44 7.18 6.79
N LEU A 113 2.97 6.56 7.84
CA LEU A 113 2.33 5.42 8.53
C LEU A 113 1.01 5.82 9.19
N GLU A 114 0.94 6.98 9.86
CA GLU A 114 -0.28 7.50 10.46
C GLU A 114 -1.36 7.77 9.41
N THR A 115 -0.96 8.36 8.28
CA THR A 115 -1.88 8.63 7.17
C THR A 115 -2.38 7.34 6.56
N LEU A 116 -1.47 6.40 6.28
CA LEU A 116 -1.79 5.11 5.71
C LEU A 116 -2.75 4.33 6.62
N GLN A 117 -2.44 4.21 7.91
CA GLN A 117 -3.29 3.54 8.91
C GLN A 117 -4.69 4.13 8.93
N LYS A 118 -4.82 5.47 8.92
CA LYS A 118 -6.12 6.15 8.88
C LYS A 118 -6.90 5.81 7.60
N ARG A 119 -6.22 5.68 6.47
CA ARG A 119 -6.85 5.38 5.17
C ARG A 119 -7.27 3.92 5.02
N ILE A 120 -6.53 2.98 5.60
CA ILE A 120 -6.75 1.54 5.41
C ILE A 120 -7.51 0.88 6.58
N GLY A 121 -7.59 1.56 7.74
CA GLY A 121 -8.37 1.09 8.89
C GLY A 121 -7.73 -0.04 9.69
N HIS A 122 -6.46 -0.35 9.45
CA HIS A 122 -5.65 -1.33 10.19
C HIS A 122 -4.20 -0.87 10.27
N THR A 123 -3.43 -1.44 11.21
CA THR A 123 -2.03 -1.04 11.45
C THR A 123 -1.12 -1.56 10.33
N PRO A 124 -0.38 -0.68 9.60
CA PRO A 124 0.61 -1.06 8.61
C PRO A 124 1.86 -1.67 9.26
N VAL A 125 2.72 -2.30 8.45
CA VAL A 125 4.04 -2.82 8.85
C VAL A 125 5.15 -1.93 8.29
N VAL A 126 6.27 -1.81 9.02
CA VAL A 126 7.49 -1.14 8.56
C VAL A 126 8.43 -2.17 7.98
N TYR A 127 8.77 -2.03 6.70
CA TYR A 127 9.91 -2.70 6.10
C TYR A 127 11.18 -1.86 6.26
N SER A 128 12.29 -2.47 6.69
CA SER A 128 13.58 -1.79 6.84
C SER A 128 14.73 -2.78 7.00
N ASN A 129 15.92 -2.43 6.48
CA ASN A 129 17.14 -3.15 6.85
C ASN A 129 17.47 -3.03 8.36
N ALA A 130 18.20 -4.02 8.89
CA ALA A 130 18.53 -4.08 10.31
C ALA A 130 19.37 -2.88 10.82
N TYR A 131 20.19 -2.27 9.95
CA TYR A 131 21.00 -1.11 10.31
C TYR A 131 20.12 0.10 10.61
N ASP A 132 19.22 0.48 9.71
CA ASP A 132 18.32 1.63 9.91
C ASP A 132 17.33 1.37 11.04
N ALA A 133 16.85 0.14 11.20
CA ALA A 133 16.06 -0.26 12.35
C ALA A 133 16.74 0.06 13.69
N SER A 134 18.05 -0.19 13.77
CA SER A 134 18.84 0.07 14.97
C SER A 134 19.35 1.50 15.12
N SER A 135 19.67 2.17 14.01
CA SER A 135 20.45 3.42 14.02
C SER A 135 19.63 4.67 13.67
N VAL A 136 18.58 4.53 12.87
CA VAL A 136 17.70 5.62 12.46
C VAL A 136 16.40 5.57 13.24
N TRP A 137 15.67 4.45 13.16
CA TRP A 137 14.35 4.34 13.77
C TRP A 137 14.43 4.31 15.29
N LYS A 138 15.45 3.64 15.88
CA LYS A 138 15.80 3.72 17.31
C LYS A 138 14.61 3.63 18.28
N GLY A 139 13.59 2.85 17.94
CA GLY A 139 12.38 2.68 18.74
C GLY A 139 11.23 3.64 18.44
N HIS A 140 11.41 4.66 17.61
CA HIS A 140 10.38 5.66 17.29
C HIS A 140 9.19 5.10 16.50
N LEU A 141 9.34 3.94 15.86
CA LEU A 141 8.33 3.31 15.01
C LEU A 141 7.81 1.97 15.58
N THR A 142 8.11 1.63 16.85
CA THR A 142 7.77 0.32 17.43
C THR A 142 6.28 0.10 17.73
N ALA A 143 5.46 1.11 17.49
CA ALA A 143 4.00 0.96 17.48
C ALA A 143 3.50 0.16 16.26
N TYR A 144 4.33 0.04 15.21
CA TYR A 144 4.06 -0.72 14.00
C TYR A 144 4.90 -2.01 14.02
N PRO A 145 4.41 -3.15 13.51
CA PRO A 145 5.23 -4.35 13.38
C PRO A 145 6.43 -4.10 12.43
N LEU A 146 7.48 -4.90 12.60
CA LEU A 146 8.71 -4.83 11.79
C LEU A 146 8.81 -6.01 10.82
N TRP A 147 9.01 -5.72 9.55
CA TRP A 147 9.53 -6.63 8.55
C TRP A 147 11.00 -6.23 8.29
N VAL A 148 11.95 -6.99 8.83
CA VAL A 148 13.36 -6.61 8.81
C VAL A 148 14.10 -7.32 7.68
N ALA A 149 15.02 -6.64 7.01
CA ALA A 149 15.95 -7.25 6.05
C ALA A 149 17.37 -7.39 6.65
N GLU A 150 17.91 -8.61 6.63
CA GLU A 150 19.31 -8.89 6.93
C GLU A 150 19.74 -10.23 6.29
N TYR A 151 20.66 -10.20 5.33
CA TYR A 151 20.96 -11.38 4.52
C TYR A 151 22.02 -12.30 5.11
N GLY A 152 21.89 -13.60 4.82
CA GLY A 152 22.88 -14.61 5.21
C GLY A 152 22.80 -15.02 6.69
N ARG A 153 21.65 -14.80 7.33
CA ARG A 153 21.38 -15.13 8.73
C ARG A 153 20.13 -16.00 8.86
N SER A 154 20.05 -16.81 9.90
CA SER A 154 18.84 -17.55 10.27
C SER A 154 17.85 -16.72 11.10
N GLU A 155 18.33 -15.62 11.69
CA GLU A 155 17.54 -14.65 12.45
C GLU A 155 18.22 -13.27 12.38
N PRO A 156 17.47 -12.16 12.44
CA PRO A 156 18.05 -10.82 12.43
C PRO A 156 18.89 -10.59 13.69
N TYR A 157 20.10 -10.07 13.53
CA TYR A 157 21.01 -9.76 14.64
C TYR A 157 20.47 -8.61 15.51
N SER A 158 19.77 -7.67 14.88
CA SER A 158 19.17 -6.53 15.55
C SER A 158 17.79 -6.26 14.99
N THR A 159 16.83 -6.11 15.90
CA THR A 159 15.52 -5.53 15.63
C THR A 159 15.47 -4.06 16.05
N GLY A 160 16.62 -3.45 16.35
CA GLY A 160 16.72 -2.09 16.85
C GLY A 160 15.97 -1.89 18.16
N GLY A 161 14.84 -1.16 18.10
CA GLY A 161 13.95 -0.95 19.25
C GLY A 161 12.77 -1.92 19.35
N TRP A 162 12.54 -2.77 18.35
CA TRP A 162 11.42 -3.71 18.35
C TRP A 162 11.72 -4.92 19.22
N LYS A 163 10.73 -5.39 19.99
CA LYS A 163 10.86 -6.60 20.83
C LYS A 163 10.92 -7.89 20.01
N SER A 164 10.34 -7.88 18.81
CA SER A 164 10.26 -9.00 17.88
C SER A 164 10.05 -8.44 16.47
N TRP A 165 10.24 -9.28 15.47
CA TRP A 165 9.92 -9.02 14.07
C TRP A 165 8.70 -9.85 13.66
N ALA A 166 7.89 -9.29 12.75
CA ALA A 166 6.74 -9.92 12.11
C ALA A 166 7.11 -10.55 10.76
N GLY A 167 8.09 -9.98 10.06
CA GLY A 167 8.70 -10.56 8.86
C GLY A 167 10.21 -10.46 8.90
N PHE A 168 10.89 -11.37 8.20
CA PHE A 168 12.34 -11.38 8.07
C PHE A 168 12.73 -11.74 6.63
N GLN A 169 13.24 -10.76 5.88
CA GLN A 169 13.84 -10.96 4.56
C GLN A 169 15.30 -11.37 4.76
N TYR A 170 15.62 -12.63 4.45
CA TYR A 170 16.91 -13.25 4.79
C TYR A 170 17.82 -13.50 3.59
N SER A 171 17.34 -13.26 2.37
CA SER A 171 18.11 -13.41 1.14
C SER A 171 17.46 -12.64 -0.02
N ASP A 172 18.29 -12.03 -0.87
CA ASP A 172 17.93 -11.44 -2.17
C ASP A 172 18.25 -12.38 -3.36
N LYS A 173 18.75 -13.58 -3.06
CA LYS A 173 19.30 -14.53 -4.04
C LYS A 173 18.52 -15.83 -4.10
N GLY A 174 17.25 -15.81 -3.69
CA GLY A 174 16.38 -16.97 -3.78
C GLY A 174 16.23 -17.49 -5.20
N THR A 175 15.85 -18.75 -5.33
CA THR A 175 15.44 -19.36 -6.60
C THR A 175 14.17 -20.16 -6.33
N VAL A 176 13.05 -19.67 -6.84
CA VAL A 176 11.72 -20.24 -6.60
C VAL A 176 11.11 -20.65 -7.94
N SER A 177 10.53 -21.85 -7.99
CA SER A 177 9.85 -22.34 -9.20
C SER A 177 8.73 -21.39 -9.60
N GLY A 178 8.68 -21.02 -10.89
CA GLY A 178 7.70 -20.06 -11.42
C GLY A 178 8.18 -18.62 -11.47
N ILE A 179 9.39 -18.31 -10.97
CA ILE A 179 10.02 -16.99 -11.06
C ILE A 179 11.32 -17.11 -11.84
N SER A 180 11.56 -16.16 -12.75
CA SER A 180 12.83 -16.08 -13.48
C SER A 180 13.86 -15.29 -12.69
N GLY A 181 15.07 -15.81 -12.59
CA GLY A 181 16.16 -15.15 -11.87
C GLY A 181 16.00 -15.23 -10.35
N HIS A 182 16.53 -14.22 -9.66
CA HIS A 182 16.51 -14.15 -8.21
C HIS A 182 15.23 -13.52 -7.67
N VAL A 183 14.83 -13.95 -6.48
CA VAL A 183 13.71 -13.40 -5.73
C VAL A 183 14.09 -13.30 -4.26
N ASP A 184 13.54 -12.28 -3.59
CA ASP A 184 13.67 -12.10 -2.16
C ASP A 184 12.97 -13.24 -1.42
N LEU A 185 13.60 -13.72 -0.34
CA LEU A 185 13.08 -14.79 0.50
C LEU A 185 12.79 -14.30 1.91
N ASP A 186 11.60 -14.65 2.39
CA ASP A 186 11.10 -14.19 3.66
C ASP A 186 10.63 -15.33 4.57
N ASP A 187 10.72 -15.07 5.86
CA ASP A 187 9.98 -15.79 6.89
C ASP A 187 9.02 -14.84 7.59
N TYR A 188 7.74 -15.21 7.66
CA TYR A 188 6.71 -14.40 8.30
C TYR A 188 6.13 -15.08 9.55
N LYS A 189 5.83 -14.30 10.58
CA LYS A 189 5.08 -14.71 11.77
C LYS A 189 3.63 -14.23 11.70
N ASP A 190 2.80 -14.66 12.64
CA ASP A 190 1.38 -14.35 12.65
C ASP A 190 1.11 -12.83 12.69
N GLU A 191 2.00 -12.04 13.27
CA GLU A 191 1.89 -10.59 13.39
C GLU A 191 1.90 -9.84 12.04
N ILE A 192 2.40 -10.46 10.96
CA ILE A 192 2.35 -9.86 9.62
C ILE A 192 0.92 -9.87 9.06
N PHE A 193 0.07 -10.78 9.53
CA PHE A 193 -1.26 -10.98 9.00
C PHE A 193 -2.28 -10.07 9.67
N LEU A 194 -3.31 -9.73 8.90
CA LEU A 194 -4.52 -9.12 9.41
C LEU A 194 -5.34 -10.16 10.15
N THR A 195 -5.86 -9.77 11.32
CA THR A 195 -6.90 -10.53 12.00
C THR A 195 -8.20 -10.50 11.20
N GLU A 196 -9.09 -11.46 11.42
CA GLU A 196 -10.42 -11.47 10.76
C GLU A 196 -11.25 -10.21 11.06
N GLY A 197 -11.05 -9.61 12.24
CA GLY A 197 -11.63 -8.32 12.60
C GLY A 197 -11.12 -7.17 11.72
N GLU A 198 -9.80 -7.10 11.50
CA GLU A 198 -9.17 -6.07 10.65
C GLU A 198 -9.53 -6.24 9.16
N LYS A 199 -9.66 -7.48 8.67
CA LYS A 199 -10.15 -7.76 7.30
C LYS A 199 -11.59 -7.29 7.12
N SER A 200 -12.41 -7.39 8.16
CA SER A 200 -13.84 -7.06 8.14
C SER A 200 -14.11 -5.55 8.30
N SER A 201 -13.33 -4.85 9.12
CA SER A 201 -13.49 -3.40 9.37
C SER A 201 -13.21 -2.54 8.13
N GLY A 202 -12.25 -2.96 7.28
CA GLY A 202 -12.03 -2.35 5.96
C GLY A 202 -13.20 -2.51 4.98
N ARG A 203 -14.13 -3.44 5.27
CA ARG A 203 -15.34 -3.69 4.49
C ARG A 203 -16.54 -2.90 5.02
N THR A 204 -16.62 -2.64 6.33
CA THR A 204 -17.79 -1.98 6.96
C THR A 204 -17.94 -0.49 6.61
N ILE A 205 -16.86 0.22 6.26
CA ILE A 205 -16.98 1.60 5.70
C ILE A 205 -17.72 1.61 4.35
N ARG A 206 -17.88 0.45 3.68
CA ARG A 206 -18.65 0.32 2.44
C ARG A 206 -20.15 0.11 2.65
N HIS A 207 -20.64 -0.03 3.88
CA HIS A 207 -22.03 -0.48 4.13
C HIS A 207 -22.76 0.22 5.30
N THR A 208 -22.38 1.43 5.69
CA THR A 208 -23.24 2.30 6.53
C THR A 208 -23.53 3.62 5.82
N TYR A 209 -24.19 3.54 4.67
CA TYR A 209 -25.26 4.48 4.36
C TYR A 209 -26.53 3.86 4.96
N ASN A 210 -26.87 4.22 6.20
CA ASN A 210 -28.16 3.90 6.79
C ASN A 210 -29.24 4.73 6.10
N ALA A 211 -29.83 4.16 5.05
CA ALA A 211 -31.05 4.67 4.42
C ALA A 211 -32.28 4.30 5.28
N ALA A 212 -32.37 4.85 6.49
CA ALA A 212 -33.56 4.68 7.34
C ALA A 212 -33.55 5.70 8.51
N ASN A 213 -33.76 6.97 8.18
CA ASN A 213 -34.42 8.00 9.00
C ASN A 213 -34.08 9.37 8.44
N ASP A 214 -34.83 9.79 7.42
CA ASP A 214 -35.45 11.11 7.43
C ASP A 214 -36.39 11.23 6.23
N GLY A 215 -37.61 11.68 6.52
CA GLY A 215 -38.66 11.86 5.55
C GLY A 215 -38.32 12.91 4.50
N CYS A 216 -38.65 12.56 3.25
CA CYS A 216 -39.04 13.39 2.12
C CYS A 216 -38.20 14.63 1.76
N LYS A 217 -37.35 14.48 0.73
CA LYS A 217 -37.69 14.91 -0.64
C LYS A 217 -36.65 14.33 -1.62
N GLU A 218 -37.13 13.59 -2.62
CA GLU A 218 -36.31 13.22 -3.78
C GLU A 218 -35.85 14.49 -4.50
N SER A 219 -34.54 14.64 -4.66
CA SER A 219 -33.97 15.34 -5.80
C SER A 219 -32.98 14.38 -6.47
N SER A 220 -33.30 14.01 -7.70
CA SER A 220 -32.51 13.15 -8.58
C SER A 220 -31.23 13.86 -9.04
N GLY A 221 -30.29 14.07 -8.13
CA GLY A 221 -28.94 14.57 -8.44
C GLY A 221 -27.94 13.42 -8.43
N GLY A 222 -28.06 12.49 -9.38
CA GLY A 222 -27.15 11.35 -9.46
C GLY A 222 -25.73 11.79 -9.81
N TYR A 223 -24.71 11.28 -9.14
CA TYR A 223 -23.32 11.44 -9.57
C TYR A 223 -22.84 10.17 -10.29
N ILE A 224 -21.92 10.29 -11.23
CA ILE A 224 -21.05 9.18 -11.65
C ILE A 224 -19.71 9.28 -10.91
N THR A 225 -19.09 8.13 -10.64
CA THR A 225 -17.73 8.08 -10.10
C THR A 225 -16.76 7.90 -11.26
N TYR A 226 -15.82 8.83 -11.39
CA TYR A 226 -14.75 8.79 -12.39
C TYR A 226 -13.41 8.60 -11.70
N VAL A 227 -12.59 7.68 -12.22
CA VAL A 227 -11.22 7.48 -11.74
C VAL A 227 -10.28 8.24 -12.67
N VAL A 228 -9.58 9.23 -12.14
CA VAL A 228 -8.62 10.07 -12.87
C VAL A 228 -7.55 9.19 -13.51
N LYS A 229 -7.29 9.40 -14.79
CA LYS A 229 -6.31 8.67 -15.59
C LYS A 229 -5.10 9.57 -15.87
N ARG A 230 -3.99 8.94 -16.28
CA ARG A 230 -2.79 9.68 -16.69
C ARG A 230 -3.12 10.65 -17.82
N GLY A 231 -2.76 11.92 -17.63
CA GLY A 231 -3.01 13.00 -18.60
C GLY A 231 -4.36 13.68 -18.44
N ASP A 232 -5.20 13.26 -17.48
CA ASP A 232 -6.43 13.97 -17.18
C ASP A 232 -6.15 15.30 -16.46
N THR A 233 -6.97 16.29 -16.78
CA THR A 233 -7.09 17.54 -16.03
C THR A 233 -8.55 17.72 -15.61
N LEU A 234 -8.81 18.51 -14.54
CA LEU A 234 -10.19 18.83 -14.18
C LEU A 234 -10.94 19.48 -15.34
N SER A 235 -10.27 20.31 -16.15
CA SER A 235 -10.86 20.95 -17.32
C SER A 235 -11.26 19.96 -18.42
N ALA A 236 -10.43 18.96 -18.70
CA ALA A 236 -10.74 17.92 -19.68
C ALA A 236 -11.88 17.01 -19.20
N ILE A 237 -11.87 16.63 -17.92
CA ILE A 237 -12.93 15.84 -17.30
C ILE A 237 -14.25 16.62 -17.28
N ALA A 238 -14.23 17.88 -16.86
CA ALA A 238 -15.40 18.74 -16.82
C ALA A 238 -16.07 18.83 -18.19
N ARG A 239 -15.28 19.10 -19.24
CA ARG A 239 -15.76 19.15 -20.62
C ARG A 239 -16.35 17.82 -21.09
N LYS A 240 -15.68 16.71 -20.78
CA LYS A 240 -16.11 15.36 -21.20
C LYS A 240 -17.46 14.97 -20.63
N TYR A 241 -17.78 15.43 -19.43
CA TYR A 241 -19.00 15.06 -18.72
C TYR A 241 -20.01 16.22 -18.62
N ASP A 242 -19.88 17.21 -19.49
CA ASP A 242 -20.72 18.40 -19.54
C ASP A 242 -20.92 19.05 -18.16
N THR A 243 -19.85 19.29 -17.42
CA THR A 243 -19.86 20.01 -16.14
C THR A 243 -18.78 21.09 -16.12
N THR A 244 -18.58 21.77 -14.98
CA THR A 244 -17.58 22.83 -14.83
C THR A 244 -16.47 22.38 -13.87
N VAL A 245 -15.28 22.98 -14.01
CA VAL A 245 -14.19 22.76 -13.04
C VAL A 245 -14.64 23.20 -11.66
N GLU A 246 -15.35 24.32 -11.55
CA GLU A 246 -15.91 24.82 -10.29
C GLU A 246 -16.84 23.80 -9.63
N ASP A 247 -17.74 23.17 -10.40
CA ASP A 247 -18.61 22.12 -9.89
C ASP A 247 -17.80 20.90 -9.45
N LEU A 248 -16.83 20.45 -10.24
CA LEU A 248 -15.97 19.32 -9.85
C LEU A 248 -15.20 19.62 -8.57
N VAL A 249 -14.65 20.82 -8.43
CA VAL A 249 -13.93 21.29 -7.24
C VAL A 249 -14.85 21.29 -6.02
N ARG A 250 -16.03 21.91 -6.15
CA ARG A 250 -17.02 22.04 -5.09
C ARG A 250 -17.57 20.69 -4.63
N ILE A 251 -17.93 19.81 -5.57
CA ILE A 251 -18.51 18.48 -5.27
C ILE A 251 -17.48 17.55 -4.64
N ASN A 252 -16.21 17.67 -5.02
CA ASN A 252 -15.14 16.77 -4.56
C ASN A 252 -14.27 17.37 -3.45
N ASN A 253 -14.59 18.57 -2.95
CA ASN A 253 -13.80 19.30 -1.95
C ASN A 253 -12.31 19.41 -2.33
N ILE A 254 -12.04 19.67 -3.61
CA ILE A 254 -10.67 19.81 -4.12
C ILE A 254 -10.14 21.18 -3.67
N LYS A 255 -9.00 21.19 -2.96
CA LYS A 255 -8.41 22.44 -2.46
C LYS A 255 -7.59 23.16 -3.51
N ASP A 256 -6.95 22.40 -4.40
CA ASP A 256 -6.12 22.91 -5.48
C ASP A 256 -6.65 22.36 -6.81
N PRO A 257 -7.36 23.18 -7.60
CA PRO A 257 -7.95 22.76 -8.87
C PRO A 257 -6.93 22.35 -9.95
N ASP A 258 -5.67 22.78 -9.82
CA ASP A 258 -4.62 22.48 -10.79
C ASP A 258 -3.94 21.13 -10.52
N HIS A 259 -4.26 20.51 -9.37
CA HIS A 259 -3.65 19.24 -8.94
C HIS A 259 -4.71 18.17 -8.68
N ILE A 260 -4.84 17.25 -9.65
CA ILE A 260 -5.56 15.98 -9.48
C ILE A 260 -4.62 14.80 -9.73
N TYR A 261 -4.85 13.70 -9.01
CA TYR A 261 -3.95 12.55 -9.00
C TYR A 261 -4.53 11.41 -9.83
N VAL A 262 -3.69 10.71 -10.60
CA VAL A 262 -4.09 9.46 -11.25
C VAL A 262 -4.60 8.48 -10.18
N GLY A 263 -5.74 7.85 -10.43
CA GLY A 263 -6.43 6.98 -9.47
C GLY A 263 -7.37 7.72 -8.51
N GLN A 264 -7.34 9.05 -8.45
CA GLN A 264 -8.30 9.83 -7.66
C GLN A 264 -9.72 9.61 -8.15
N GLN A 265 -10.65 9.37 -7.23
CA GLN A 265 -12.07 9.28 -7.55
C GLN A 265 -12.72 10.67 -7.50
N LEU A 266 -13.34 11.07 -8.61
CA LEU A 266 -14.15 12.27 -8.72
C LEU A 266 -15.62 11.89 -8.88
N ARG A 267 -16.46 12.48 -8.05
CA ARG A 267 -17.91 12.58 -8.23
C ARG A 267 -18.19 13.63 -9.30
N ILE A 268 -18.82 13.20 -10.37
CA ILE A 268 -19.19 14.06 -11.50
C ILE A 268 -20.72 14.10 -11.55
N PRO A 269 -21.35 15.29 -11.59
CA PRO A 269 -22.80 15.38 -11.64
C PRO A 269 -23.34 14.77 -12.93
N LYS A 270 -24.38 13.94 -12.84
CA LYS A 270 -25.19 13.55 -13.99
C LYS A 270 -26.06 14.74 -14.35
N LYS A 271 -25.97 15.18 -15.59
CA LYS A 271 -26.98 16.01 -16.22
C LYS A 271 -27.94 15.15 -17.02
#